data_AF-A0A554KQ99-F1
#
_entry.id   AF-A0A554KQ99-F1
#
_cell.length_a   1.000
_cell.length_b   1.000
_cell.length_c   1.000
_cell.angle_alpha   90.00
_cell.angle_beta   90.00
_cell.angle_gamma   90.00
#
_symmetry.space_group_name_H-M   'P 1'
#
loop_
_entity.id
_entity.type
_entity.pdbx_description
1 polymer ?
#
loop_
_entity_poly.entity_id
_entity_poly.type
_entity_poly.pdbx_seq_one_letter_code
_entity_poly.pdbx_strand_id
1 'polypeptide(L)'
;MAFAETAAPVPVTKEERKEMKEEKKEERKEAREEKKEERKETKKLRRELTDTERACMQAAVEKRDNSIIAAADKYHSELVKALQTRRDAIKAAWGLKDPTERQKALKAAWDAYHLAKKQIVKGWREARKAAWRQYYADRKACGEHAAVQDKGAEGSDADL
;
A
#
# COMPACT_ATOMS: atom_id res chain seq x y z
N MET A 1 41.55 -32.59 40.19
CA MET A 1 40.38 -31.73 39.94
C MET A 1 40.33 -30.69 41.05
N ALA A 2 40.86 -29.49 40.82
CA ALA A 2 40.83 -28.40 41.80
C ALA A 2 39.58 -27.54 41.55
N PHE A 3 38.67 -27.48 42.53
CA PHE A 3 37.51 -26.61 42.49
C PHE A 3 37.96 -25.19 42.86
N ALA A 4 37.70 -24.23 41.97
CA ALA A 4 37.95 -22.82 42.22
C ALA A 4 37.02 -22.34 43.37
N GLU A 5 37.64 -21.81 44.41
CA GLU A 5 36.99 -21.16 45.54
C GLU A 5 36.26 -19.91 45.04
N THR A 6 34.93 -19.98 45.02
CA THR A 6 34.08 -18.85 44.68
C THR A 6 33.89 -18.01 45.94
N ALA A 7 34.60 -16.89 46.01
CA ALA A 7 34.43 -15.90 47.07
C ALA A 7 32.96 -15.46 47.15
N ALA A 8 32.37 -15.52 48.35
CA ALA A 8 31.00 -15.10 48.60
C ALA A 8 30.84 -13.60 48.30
N PRO A 9 29.75 -13.17 47.63
CA PRO A 9 29.53 -11.77 47.31
C PRO A 9 29.39 -10.92 48.58
N VAL A 10 30.20 -9.87 48.67
CA VAL A 10 30.20 -8.92 49.79
C VAL A 10 28.82 -8.26 49.91
N PRO A 11 28.23 -8.17 51.12
CA PRO A 11 26.90 -7.58 51.29
C PRO A 11 26.94 -6.07 51.06
N VAL A 12 26.36 -5.64 49.93
CA VAL A 12 26.19 -4.22 49.59
C VAL A 12 25.24 -3.54 50.59
N THR A 13 25.69 -2.42 51.15
CA THR A 13 24.94 -1.60 52.13
C THR A 13 23.76 -0.86 51.50
N LYS A 14 22.83 -0.40 52.34
CA LYS A 14 21.64 0.35 51.90
C LYS A 14 22.01 1.69 51.24
N GLU A 15 23.09 2.33 51.70
CA GLU A 15 23.62 3.58 51.13
C GLU A 15 24.23 3.32 49.74
N GLU A 16 25.09 2.32 49.58
CA GLU A 16 25.66 1.96 48.27
C GLU A 16 24.56 1.57 47.25
N ARG A 17 23.48 0.90 47.69
CA ARG A 17 22.32 0.62 46.82
C ARG A 17 21.55 1.88 46.40
N LYS A 18 21.58 2.95 47.19
CA LYS A 18 20.92 4.22 46.88
C LYS A 18 21.74 5.02 45.88
N GLU A 19 23.06 5.06 46.07
CA GLU A 19 24.00 5.71 45.15
C GLU A 19 23.99 5.05 43.77
N MET A 20 24.08 3.71 43.70
CA MET A 20 23.98 2.97 42.43
C MET A 20 22.64 3.20 41.71
N LYS A 21 21.55 3.51 42.44
CA LYS A 21 20.24 3.80 41.84
C LYS A 21 20.17 5.19 41.24
N GLU A 22 20.75 6.19 41.89
CA GLU A 22 20.79 7.57 41.36
C GLU A 22 21.76 7.67 40.18
N GLU A 23 22.93 7.01 40.24
CA GLU A 23 23.87 6.95 39.11
C GLU A 23 23.23 6.32 37.87
N LYS A 24 22.58 5.16 38.04
CA LYS A 24 21.83 4.49 36.95
C LYS A 24 20.67 5.31 36.41
N LYS A 25 20.11 6.22 37.21
CA LYS A 25 19.00 7.10 36.81
C LYS A 25 19.50 8.29 36.00
N GLU A 26 20.64 8.87 36.36
CA GLU A 26 21.29 9.93 35.57
C GLU A 26 21.83 9.37 34.25
N GLU A 27 22.49 8.20 34.24
CA GLU A 27 22.93 7.52 33.01
C GLU A 27 21.75 7.26 32.06
N ARG A 28 20.60 6.83 32.61
CA ARG A 28 19.36 6.65 31.84
C ARG A 28 18.79 7.96 31.30
N LYS A 29 19.01 9.08 31.97
CA LYS A 29 18.50 10.40 31.56
C LYS A 29 19.38 10.97 30.45
N GLU A 30 20.69 10.84 30.55
CA GLU A 30 21.65 11.21 29.50
C GLU A 30 21.41 10.41 28.22
N ALA A 31 21.32 9.07 28.33
CA ALA A 31 21.01 8.21 27.19
C ALA A 31 19.63 8.49 26.55
N ARG A 32 18.69 9.10 27.29
CA ARG A 32 17.38 9.52 26.75
C ARG A 32 17.48 10.82 25.97
N GLU A 33 18.25 11.79 26.44
CA GLU A 33 18.42 13.07 25.72
C GLU A 33 19.29 12.88 24.47
N GLU A 34 20.34 12.05 24.51
CA GLU A 34 21.14 11.69 23.32
C GLU A 34 20.27 11.08 22.21
N LYS A 35 19.48 10.05 22.55
CA LYS A 35 18.53 9.43 21.60
C LYS A 35 17.48 10.41 21.06
N LYS A 36 17.15 11.45 21.82
CA LYS A 36 16.16 12.45 21.42
C LYS A 36 16.77 13.44 20.42
N GLU A 37 18.03 13.82 20.59
CA GLU A 37 18.76 14.65 19.63
C GLU A 37 19.05 13.89 18.34
N GLU A 38 19.51 12.63 18.40
CA GLU A 38 19.65 11.77 17.21
C GLU A 38 18.33 11.64 16.42
N ARG A 39 17.21 11.49 17.14
CA ARG A 39 15.86 11.44 16.53
C ARG A 39 15.46 12.77 15.90
N LYS A 40 15.88 13.91 16.44
CA LYS A 40 15.59 15.23 15.86
C LYS A 40 16.40 15.44 14.59
N GLU A 41 17.67 15.09 14.60
CA GLU A 41 18.58 15.27 13.47
C GLU A 41 18.19 14.36 12.30
N THR A 42 17.94 13.08 12.54
CA THR A 42 17.42 12.14 11.54
C THR A 42 16.06 12.56 10.98
N LYS A 43 15.19 13.18 11.81
CA LYS A 43 13.91 13.73 11.35
C LYS A 43 14.07 14.98 10.51
N LYS A 44 15.12 15.79 10.75
CA LYS A 44 15.44 16.97 9.94
C LYS A 44 15.97 16.56 8.56
N LEU A 45 16.92 15.62 8.51
CA LEU A 45 17.44 15.05 7.26
C LEU A 45 16.33 14.40 6.41
N ARG A 46 15.38 13.70 7.04
CA ARG A 46 14.20 13.13 6.33
C ARG A 46 13.26 14.15 5.70
N ARG A 47 13.33 15.42 6.10
CA ARG A 47 12.44 16.48 5.58
C ARG A 47 13.01 17.16 4.34
N GLU A 48 14.33 17.13 4.16
CA GLU A 48 15.00 17.79 3.04
C GLU A 48 15.22 16.80 1.90
N LEU A 49 14.33 16.84 0.91
CA LEU A 49 14.48 16.11 -0.35
C LEU A 49 15.42 16.85 -1.28
N THR A 50 16.39 16.16 -1.85
CA THR A 50 17.24 16.69 -2.92
C THR A 50 16.44 16.89 -4.22
N ASP A 51 16.93 17.77 -5.08
CA ASP A 51 16.27 18.09 -6.36
C ASP A 51 16.09 16.84 -7.24
N THR A 52 17.07 15.93 -7.20
CA THR A 52 17.04 14.65 -7.91
C THR A 52 15.98 13.70 -7.34
N GLU A 53 15.87 13.59 -6.02
CA GLU A 53 14.81 12.79 -5.38
C GLU A 53 13.42 13.36 -5.71
N ARG A 54 13.27 14.70 -5.72
CA ARG A 54 11.99 15.34 -6.09
C ARG A 54 11.61 15.06 -7.54
N ALA A 55 12.53 15.20 -8.48
CA ALA A 55 12.29 14.90 -9.89
C ALA A 55 11.97 13.41 -10.10
N CYS A 56 12.66 12.52 -9.39
CA CYS A 56 12.36 11.09 -9.43
C CYS A 56 10.94 10.77 -8.94
N MET A 57 10.52 11.38 -7.82
CA MET A 57 9.18 11.20 -7.28
C MET A 57 8.08 11.74 -8.22
N GLN A 58 8.32 12.87 -8.88
CA GLN A 58 7.40 13.40 -9.89
C GLN A 58 7.19 12.40 -11.03
N ALA A 59 8.28 11.82 -11.56
CA ALA A 59 8.20 10.81 -12.60
C ALA A 59 7.49 9.52 -12.14
N ALA A 60 7.71 9.10 -10.89
CA ALA A 60 7.02 7.95 -10.32
C ALA A 60 5.49 8.17 -10.21
N VAL A 61 5.08 9.37 -9.76
CA VAL A 61 3.66 9.75 -9.67
C VAL A 61 3.04 9.80 -11.06
N GLU A 62 3.70 10.43 -12.03
CA GLU A 62 3.22 10.52 -13.41
C GLU A 62 2.99 9.13 -14.02
N LYS A 63 3.93 8.20 -13.83
CA LYS A 63 3.78 6.81 -14.31
C LYS A 63 2.60 6.08 -13.66
N ARG A 64 2.40 6.27 -12.35
CA ARG A 64 1.29 5.67 -11.60
C ARG A 64 -0.04 6.18 -12.16
N ASP A 65 -0.19 7.50 -12.24
CA ASP A 65 -1.46 8.13 -12.61
C ASP A 65 -1.78 7.85 -14.08
N ASN A 66 -0.80 7.89 -14.99
CA ASN A 66 -1.00 7.49 -16.38
C ASN A 66 -1.46 6.02 -16.50
N SER A 67 -0.92 5.13 -15.67
CA SER A 67 -1.32 3.72 -15.64
C SER A 67 -2.76 3.54 -15.12
N ILE A 68 -3.15 4.30 -14.08
CA ILE A 68 -4.51 4.28 -13.52
C ILE A 68 -5.52 4.85 -14.53
N ILE A 69 -5.21 5.98 -15.16
CA ILE A 69 -6.02 6.61 -16.22
C ILE A 69 -6.26 5.61 -17.36
N ALA A 70 -5.19 4.99 -17.89
CA ALA A 70 -5.31 4.03 -18.98
C ALA A 70 -6.15 2.80 -18.59
N ALA A 71 -6.03 2.33 -17.35
CA ALA A 71 -6.84 1.23 -16.86
C ALA A 71 -8.31 1.62 -16.68
N ALA A 72 -8.61 2.86 -16.30
CA ALA A 72 -9.97 3.37 -16.14
C ALA A 72 -10.65 3.53 -17.50
N ASP A 73 -9.95 4.09 -18.48
CA ASP A 73 -10.42 4.21 -19.86
C ASP A 73 -10.76 2.84 -20.45
N LYS A 74 -9.89 1.85 -20.22
CA LYS A 74 -10.13 0.46 -20.63
C LYS A 74 -11.36 -0.13 -19.95
N TYR A 75 -11.49 0.04 -18.62
CA TYR A 75 -12.64 -0.43 -17.85
C TYR A 75 -13.95 0.12 -18.43
N HIS A 76 -14.02 1.44 -18.64
CA HIS A 76 -15.21 2.09 -19.18
C HIS A 76 -15.51 1.64 -20.62
N SER A 77 -14.51 1.56 -21.47
CA SER A 77 -14.64 1.08 -22.85
C SER A 77 -15.20 -0.35 -22.92
N GLU A 78 -14.65 -1.26 -22.13
CA GLU A 78 -15.12 -2.64 -22.06
C GLU A 78 -16.52 -2.76 -21.47
N LEU A 79 -16.85 -1.94 -20.46
CA LEU A 79 -18.18 -1.91 -19.86
C LEU A 79 -19.23 -1.42 -20.86
N VAL A 80 -18.95 -0.36 -21.62
CA VAL A 80 -19.82 0.14 -22.70
C VAL A 80 -20.05 -0.95 -23.75
N LYS A 81 -19.00 -1.64 -24.18
CA LYS A 81 -19.13 -2.78 -25.12
C LYS A 81 -20.00 -3.89 -24.55
N ALA A 82 -19.79 -4.29 -23.30
CA ALA A 82 -20.61 -5.32 -22.64
C ALA A 82 -22.10 -4.93 -22.56
N LEU A 83 -22.38 -3.64 -22.30
CA LEU A 83 -23.74 -3.11 -22.28
C LEU A 83 -24.39 -3.10 -23.67
N GLN A 84 -23.64 -2.73 -24.71
CA GLN A 84 -24.10 -2.79 -26.11
C GLN A 84 -24.42 -4.22 -26.53
N THR A 85 -23.53 -5.18 -26.25
CA THR A 85 -23.75 -6.61 -26.52
C THR A 85 -25.00 -7.12 -25.80
N ARG A 86 -25.19 -6.76 -24.52
CA ARG A 86 -26.40 -7.13 -23.76
C ARG A 86 -27.66 -6.54 -24.40
N ARG A 87 -27.65 -5.26 -24.75
CA ARG A 87 -28.78 -4.58 -25.41
C ARG A 87 -29.18 -5.32 -26.69
N ASP A 88 -28.20 -5.63 -27.53
CA ASP A 88 -28.45 -6.26 -28.83
C ASP A 88 -28.96 -7.70 -28.66
N ALA A 89 -28.41 -8.46 -27.71
CA ALA A 89 -28.89 -9.80 -27.37
C ALA A 89 -30.33 -9.78 -26.81
N ILE A 90 -30.66 -8.83 -25.93
CA ILE A 90 -32.03 -8.69 -25.41
C ILE A 90 -33.00 -8.30 -26.54
N LYS A 91 -32.61 -7.36 -27.41
CA LYS A 91 -33.42 -6.96 -28.57
C LYS A 91 -33.69 -8.15 -29.49
N ALA A 92 -32.68 -8.98 -29.76
CA ALA A 92 -32.83 -10.20 -30.54
C ALA A 92 -33.77 -11.21 -29.85
N ALA A 93 -33.64 -11.41 -28.53
CA ALA A 93 -34.50 -12.31 -27.77
C ALA A 93 -35.99 -11.91 -27.87
N TRP A 94 -36.31 -10.62 -27.83
CA TRP A 94 -37.69 -10.13 -28.02
C TRP A 94 -38.24 -10.33 -29.43
N GLY A 95 -37.38 -10.60 -30.41
CA GLY A 95 -37.80 -11.02 -31.76
C GLY A 95 -38.31 -12.47 -31.82
N LEU A 96 -38.06 -13.29 -30.79
CA LEU A 96 -38.48 -14.70 -30.76
C LEU A 96 -39.97 -14.82 -30.45
N LYS A 97 -40.69 -15.62 -31.24
CA LYS A 97 -42.14 -15.85 -31.09
C LYS A 97 -42.46 -16.84 -29.96
N ASP A 98 -41.64 -17.87 -29.79
CA ASP A 98 -41.81 -18.85 -28.72
C ASP A 98 -41.40 -18.23 -27.36
N PRO A 99 -42.32 -18.20 -26.36
CA PRO A 99 -42.00 -17.68 -25.02
C PRO A 99 -40.88 -18.46 -24.32
N THR A 100 -40.75 -19.76 -24.56
CA THR A 100 -39.72 -20.62 -23.94
C THR A 100 -38.34 -20.28 -24.48
N GLU A 101 -38.22 -20.13 -25.80
CA GLU A 101 -36.96 -19.72 -26.44
C GLU A 101 -36.56 -18.30 -26.06
N ARG A 102 -37.54 -17.38 -26.01
CA ARG A 102 -37.34 -16.01 -25.54
C ARG A 102 -36.75 -15.97 -24.14
N GLN A 103 -37.33 -16.71 -23.20
CA GLN A 103 -36.84 -16.71 -21.82
C GLN A 103 -35.44 -17.29 -21.69
N LYS A 104 -35.11 -18.34 -22.45
CA LYS A 104 -33.76 -18.90 -22.53
C LYS A 104 -32.76 -17.88 -23.07
N ALA A 105 -33.10 -17.18 -24.15
CA ALA A 105 -32.25 -16.16 -24.76
C ALA A 105 -32.02 -14.95 -23.83
N LEU A 106 -33.07 -14.49 -23.13
CA LEU A 106 -32.95 -13.41 -22.14
C LEU A 106 -32.02 -13.81 -20.99
N LYS A 107 -32.19 -15.02 -20.44
CA LYS A 107 -31.32 -15.53 -19.38
C LYS A 107 -29.86 -15.61 -19.85
N ALA A 108 -29.62 -16.16 -21.04
CA ALA A 108 -28.28 -16.25 -21.60
C ALA A 108 -27.62 -14.87 -21.79
N ALA A 109 -28.37 -13.86 -22.25
CA ALA A 109 -27.88 -12.49 -22.40
C ALA A 109 -27.44 -11.88 -21.06
N TRP A 110 -28.21 -12.10 -19.99
CA TRP A 110 -27.85 -11.63 -18.65
C TRP A 110 -26.66 -12.39 -18.06
N ASP A 111 -26.64 -13.72 -18.17
CA ASP A 111 -25.55 -14.55 -17.67
C ASP A 111 -24.21 -14.17 -18.34
N ALA A 112 -24.23 -13.95 -19.67
CA ALA A 112 -23.07 -13.47 -20.42
C ALA A 112 -22.60 -12.07 -19.97
N TYR A 113 -23.53 -11.13 -19.78
CA TYR A 113 -23.21 -9.79 -19.28
C TYR A 113 -22.60 -9.84 -17.87
N HIS A 114 -23.15 -10.65 -16.96
CA HIS A 114 -22.62 -10.79 -15.61
C HIS A 114 -21.21 -11.38 -15.59
N LEU A 115 -20.94 -12.36 -16.44
CA LEU A 115 -19.60 -12.91 -16.61
C LEU A 115 -18.63 -11.85 -17.13
N ALA A 116 -19.00 -11.12 -18.20
CA ALA A 116 -18.18 -10.04 -18.75
C ALA A 116 -17.89 -8.96 -17.70
N LYS A 117 -18.92 -8.50 -16.97
CA LYS A 117 -18.76 -7.50 -15.90
C LYS A 117 -17.80 -7.97 -14.81
N LYS A 118 -17.88 -9.24 -14.38
CA LYS A 118 -16.95 -9.81 -13.38
C LYS A 118 -15.50 -9.79 -13.88
N GLN A 119 -15.28 -10.13 -15.15
CA GLN A 119 -13.95 -10.12 -15.76
C GLN A 119 -13.39 -8.70 -15.88
N ILE A 120 -14.21 -7.75 -16.33
CA ILE A 120 -13.84 -6.32 -16.45
C ILE A 120 -13.44 -5.75 -15.08
N VAL A 121 -14.25 -5.99 -14.04
CA VAL A 121 -13.95 -5.54 -12.66
C VAL A 121 -12.68 -6.19 -12.12
N LYS A 122 -12.46 -7.47 -12.41
CA LYS A 122 -11.22 -8.16 -12.02
C LYS A 122 -10.00 -7.51 -12.69
N GLY A 123 -10.07 -7.28 -14.00
CA GLY A 123 -9.01 -6.64 -14.77
C GLY A 123 -8.67 -5.23 -14.27
N TRP A 124 -9.69 -4.41 -13.98
CA TRP A 124 -9.51 -3.09 -13.35
C TRP A 124 -8.75 -3.17 -12.03
N ARG A 125 -9.19 -4.06 -11.12
CA ARG A 125 -8.56 -4.23 -9.81
C ARG A 125 -7.10 -4.70 -9.91
N GLU A 126 -6.82 -5.60 -10.85
CA GLU A 126 -5.46 -6.10 -11.08
C GLU A 126 -4.54 -5.02 -11.66
N ALA A 127 -5.03 -4.23 -12.63
CA ALA A 127 -4.27 -3.13 -13.22
C ALA A 127 -3.96 -2.04 -12.19
N ARG A 128 -4.93 -1.66 -11.35
CA ARG A 128 -4.73 -0.69 -10.27
C ARG A 128 -3.69 -1.17 -9.25
N LYS A 129 -3.79 -2.43 -8.80
CA LYS A 129 -2.80 -3.04 -7.91
C LYS A 129 -1.41 -3.08 -8.53
N ALA A 130 -1.32 -3.35 -9.83
CA ALA A 130 -0.04 -3.35 -10.54
C ALA A 130 0.58 -1.95 -10.59
N ALA A 131 -0.21 -0.91 -10.89
CA ALA A 131 0.24 0.48 -10.90
C ALA A 131 0.78 0.91 -9.52
N TRP A 132 0.08 0.57 -8.43
CA TRP A 132 0.53 0.87 -7.07
C TRP A 132 1.78 0.08 -6.66
N ARG A 133 1.87 -1.20 -7.02
CA ARG A 133 3.10 -1.99 -6.80
C ARG A 133 4.30 -1.38 -7.51
N GLN A 134 4.13 -0.94 -8.76
CA GLN A 134 5.19 -0.28 -9.50
C GLN A 134 5.56 1.05 -8.84
N TYR A 135 4.57 1.84 -8.42
CA TYR A 135 4.80 3.09 -7.71
C TYR A 135 5.64 2.90 -6.44
N TYR A 136 5.34 1.89 -5.62
CA TYR A 136 6.14 1.62 -4.42
C TYR A 136 7.57 1.21 -4.74
N ALA A 137 7.79 0.48 -5.84
CA ALA A 137 9.13 0.13 -6.30
C ALA A 137 9.89 1.38 -6.79
N ASP A 138 9.27 2.20 -7.63
CA ASP A 138 9.84 3.44 -8.18
C ASP A 138 10.18 4.42 -7.05
N ARG A 139 9.24 4.64 -6.11
CA ARG A 139 9.45 5.48 -4.92
C ARG A 139 10.64 5.01 -4.09
N LYS A 140 10.81 3.70 -3.90
CA LYS A 140 11.96 3.15 -3.16
C LYS A 140 13.27 3.39 -3.92
N ALA A 141 13.24 3.31 -5.25
CA ALA A 141 14.40 3.61 -6.08
C ALA A 141 14.76 5.10 -6.06
N CYS A 142 13.81 6.00 -5.78
CA CYS A 142 14.06 7.43 -5.68
C CYS A 142 14.84 7.85 -4.43
N GLY A 143 14.90 7.06 -3.37
CA GLY A 143 15.65 7.38 -2.14
C GLY A 143 14.86 7.13 -0.86
N GLU A 144 15.57 6.94 0.27
CA GLU A 144 14.95 6.62 1.56
C GLU A 144 14.10 7.78 2.11
N HIS A 145 14.50 9.03 1.85
CA HIS A 145 13.76 10.22 2.29
C HIS A 145 12.45 10.39 1.52
N ALA A 146 12.47 10.19 0.20
CA ALA A 146 11.30 10.19 -0.66
C ALA A 146 10.25 9.15 -0.25
N ALA A 147 10.70 7.93 0.08
CA ALA A 147 9.81 6.85 0.51
C ALA A 147 9.06 7.11 1.83
N VAL A 148 9.57 8.02 2.67
CA VAL A 148 8.97 8.34 3.99
C VAL A 148 7.92 9.45 3.88
N GLN A 149 8.05 10.36 2.91
CA GLN A 149 7.17 11.54 2.81
C GLN A 149 5.81 11.23 2.19
N ASP A 150 5.78 10.44 1.11
CA ASP A 150 4.52 9.95 0.56
C ASP A 150 4.22 8.56 1.13
N LYS A 151 3.28 8.48 2.07
CA LYS A 151 2.85 7.21 2.68
C LYS A 151 1.88 6.41 1.80
N GLY A 152 1.50 6.94 0.63
CA GLY A 152 0.57 6.33 -0.30
C GLY A 152 -0.88 6.43 0.20
N ALA A 153 -1.80 6.56 -0.75
CA ALA A 153 -3.25 6.58 -0.51
C ALA A 153 -3.95 5.59 -1.45
N GLU A 154 -3.37 4.40 -1.65
CA GLU A 154 -3.93 3.34 -2.52
C GLU A 154 -5.39 2.99 -2.19
N GLY A 155 -5.78 3.14 -0.91
CA GLY A 155 -7.15 2.96 -0.46
C GLY A 155 -8.12 4.02 -0.98
N SER A 156 -7.67 5.23 -1.30
CA SER A 156 -8.52 6.29 -1.85
C SER A 156 -8.95 5.99 -3.27
N ASP A 157 -8.13 5.28 -4.05
CA ASP A 157 -8.52 4.82 -5.38
C ASP A 157 -9.38 3.56 -5.32
N ALA A 158 -9.66 3.01 -4.14
CA ALA A 158 -10.45 1.79 -3.99
C ALA A 158 -11.87 1.93 -4.53
N ASP A 159 -12.41 3.14 -4.40
CA ASP A 159 -13.79 3.52 -4.70
C ASP A 159 -13.98 4.11 -6.12
N LEU A 160 -12.89 4.27 -6.89
CA LEU A 160 -12.90 4.53 -8.33
C LEU A 160 -13.18 3.24 -9.12
#